data_AF-A0A0J6V996-F1
#
_entry.id   AF-A0A0J6V996-F1
#
_cell.length_a   1.000
_cell.length_b   1.000
_cell.length_c   1.000
_cell.angle_alpha   90.00
_cell.angle_beta   90.00
_cell.angle_gamma   90.00
#
_symmetry.space_group_name_H-M   'P 1'
#
loop_
_entity.id
_entity.type
_entity.pdbx_description
1 polymer ?
#
loop_
_entity_poly.entity_id
_entity_poly.type
_entity_poly.pdbx_seq_one_letter_code
_entity_poly.pdbx_strand_id
1 'polypeptide(L)'
;MTIVWDGVTDGSGLGEADLSLRHRLAGPNGLREAVSAFFAAQEGVWELRAQLLTDRAAMPVEDASTPWPEELSPYRPVARITVAPQESWSDETMRRLDEGLAFSPWQGLAAHRPLGSVMRARRAVYSRSAGFRAPHNGCPIHEPTRA
;
A
#
# COMPACT_ATOMS: atom_id res chain seq x y z
N MET A 1 3.35 2.54 -10.64
CA MET A 1 4.24 2.55 -9.46
C MET A 1 3.98 1.26 -8.73
N THR A 2 4.98 0.38 -8.69
CA THR A 2 4.87 -0.94 -8.07
C THR A 2 5.77 -0.90 -6.84
N ILE A 3 5.25 -1.27 -5.68
CA ILE A 3 6.05 -1.44 -4.48
C ILE A 3 6.51 -2.89 -4.50
N VAL A 4 7.82 -3.10 -4.60
CA VAL A 4 8.45 -4.42 -4.51
C VAL A 4 9.00 -4.56 -3.10
N TRP A 5 8.62 -5.63 -2.40
CA TRP A 5 9.20 -5.97 -1.10
C TRP A 5 10.42 -6.85 -1.35
N ASP A 6 11.61 -6.26 -1.18
CA ASP A 6 12.86 -7.00 -1.16
C ASP A 6 13.06 -7.46 0.29
N GLY A 7 12.44 -8.60 0.63
CA GLY A 7 12.53 -9.16 1.97
C GLY A 7 13.98 -9.31 2.41
N VAL A 8 14.35 -8.62 3.50
CA VAL A 8 15.54 -8.96 4.25
C VAL A 8 15.13 -10.02 5.27
N THR A 9 15.33 -11.27 4.89
CA THR A 9 15.61 -12.35 5.84
C THR A 9 16.85 -13.06 5.33
N ASP A 10 17.90 -13.05 6.13
CA ASP A 10 19.05 -13.93 5.97
C ASP A 10 18.58 -15.37 5.68
N GLY A 11 19.16 -15.97 4.63
CA GLY A 11 18.68 -17.21 4.01
C GLY A 11 18.92 -18.49 4.81
N SER A 12 18.64 -18.51 6.12
CA SER A 12 18.86 -19.69 6.98
C SER A 12 17.67 -19.98 7.89
N GLY A 13 16.54 -20.45 7.34
CA GLY A 13 15.42 -20.91 8.20
C GLY A 13 14.16 -21.49 7.56
N LEU A 14 14.12 -21.75 6.25
CA LEU A 14 12.86 -21.91 5.51
C LEU A 14 12.19 -23.30 5.57
N GLY A 15 12.72 -24.28 6.32
CA GLY A 15 12.15 -25.64 6.35
C GLY A 15 11.02 -25.88 7.36
N GLU A 16 11.12 -25.29 8.55
CA GLU A 16 10.21 -25.57 9.69
C GLU A 16 9.30 -24.36 10.02
N ALA A 17 9.71 -23.16 9.59
CA ALA A 17 8.93 -21.93 9.74
C ALA A 17 7.64 -21.92 8.89
N ASP A 18 7.60 -22.64 7.76
CA ASP A 18 6.49 -22.61 6.78
C ASP A 18 5.18 -23.19 7.34
N LEU A 19 5.22 -24.33 8.04
CA LEU A 19 4.01 -24.96 8.60
C LEU A 19 3.42 -24.18 9.79
N SER A 20 4.27 -23.61 10.65
CA SER A 20 3.81 -22.76 11.76
C SER A 20 3.27 -21.41 11.28
N LEU A 21 3.82 -20.85 10.20
CA LEU A 21 3.32 -19.64 9.55
C LEU A 21 1.93 -19.88 8.94
N ARG A 22 1.75 -21.00 8.20
CA ARG A 22 0.45 -21.36 7.62
C ARG A 22 -0.65 -21.52 8.67
N HIS A 23 -0.34 -22.11 9.82
CA HIS A 23 -1.31 -22.24 10.92
C HIS A 23 -1.63 -20.90 11.58
N ARG A 24 -0.65 -20.01 11.77
CA ARG A 24 -0.85 -18.64 12.28
C ARG A 24 -1.69 -17.77 11.33
N LEU A 25 -1.62 -18.01 10.03
CA LEU A 25 -2.41 -17.26 9.03
C LEU A 25 -3.85 -17.76 8.87
N ALA A 26 -4.20 -18.92 9.42
CA ALA A 26 -5.48 -19.58 9.18
C ALA A 26 -6.68 -18.96 9.93
N GLY A 27 -6.43 -18.15 10.96
CA GLY A 27 -7.47 -17.44 11.71
C GLY A 27 -8.08 -16.27 10.92
N PRO A 28 -9.27 -15.77 11.31
CA PRO A 28 -9.94 -14.65 10.63
C PRO A 28 -9.11 -13.37 10.60
N ASN A 29 -8.11 -13.26 11.48
CA ASN A 29 -7.20 -12.13 11.60
C ASN A 29 -5.72 -12.52 11.41
N GLY A 30 -5.43 -13.71 10.85
CA GLY A 30 -4.08 -14.26 10.83
C GLY A 30 -3.04 -13.35 10.18
N LEU A 31 -3.38 -12.66 9.08
CA LEU A 31 -2.50 -11.67 8.45
C LEU A 31 -2.22 -10.47 9.37
N ARG A 32 -3.25 -9.95 10.04
CA ARG A 32 -3.12 -8.81 10.96
C ARG A 32 -2.25 -9.15 12.16
N GLU A 33 -2.45 -10.33 12.74
CA GLU A 33 -1.65 -10.83 13.85
C GLU A 33 -0.20 -11.05 13.43
N ALA A 34 0.05 -11.61 12.25
CA ALA A 34 1.39 -11.78 11.70
C ALA A 34 2.11 -10.43 11.48
N VAL A 35 1.43 -9.46 10.87
CA VAL A 35 1.96 -8.10 10.67
C VAL A 35 2.24 -7.42 12.01
N SER A 36 1.34 -7.57 13.00
CA SER A 36 1.53 -6.99 14.33
C SER A 36 2.70 -7.60 15.08
N ALA A 37 2.84 -8.93 15.02
CA ALA A 37 3.97 -9.63 15.62
C ALA A 37 5.31 -9.21 14.97
N PHE A 38 5.33 -8.99 13.66
CA PHE A 38 6.51 -8.50 12.95
C PHE A 38 6.88 -7.09 13.43
N PHE A 39 5.99 -6.11 13.29
CA PHE A 39 6.30 -4.71 13.60
C PHE A 39 6.48 -4.43 15.10
N ALA A 40 6.05 -5.33 16.00
CA ALA A 40 6.34 -5.20 17.42
C ALA A 40 7.85 -5.18 17.74
N ALA A 41 8.69 -5.77 16.86
CA ALA A 41 10.13 -5.86 17.10
C ALA A 41 10.99 -5.58 15.85
N GLN A 42 10.44 -5.68 14.65
CA GLN A 42 11.18 -5.62 13.40
C GLN A 42 10.91 -4.32 12.64
N GLU A 43 11.93 -3.85 11.94
CA GLU A 43 11.82 -2.79 10.95
C GLU A 43 11.28 -3.35 9.62
N GLY A 44 10.40 -2.59 8.97
CA GLY A 44 10.01 -2.84 7.58
C GLY A 44 10.78 -1.91 6.65
N VAL A 45 11.48 -2.50 5.67
CA VAL A 45 12.18 -1.75 4.61
C VAL A 45 11.65 -2.18 3.25
N TRP A 46 11.31 -1.22 2.40
CA TRP A 46 10.90 -1.45 1.02
C TRP A 46 11.68 -0.55 0.07
N GLU A 47 12.04 -1.07 -1.09
CA GLU A 47 12.51 -0.26 -2.21
C GLU A 47 11.33 0.10 -3.12
N LEU A 48 11.03 1.40 -3.20
CA LEU A 48 10.02 1.91 -4.11
C LEU A 48 10.63 2.01 -5.51
N ARG A 49 10.00 1.33 -6.48
CA ARG A 49 10.43 1.35 -7.87
C ARG A 49 9.36 1.86 -8.83
N ALA A 50 9.79 2.40 -9.97
CA ALA A 50 8.92 2.90 -11.03
C ALA A 50 9.39 2.43 -12.41
N GLN A 51 8.42 2.20 -13.29
CA GLN A 51 8.62 1.97 -14.72
C GLN A 51 8.34 3.27 -15.48
N LEU A 52 9.17 3.59 -16.48
CA LEU A 52 9.02 4.80 -17.31
C LEU A 52 8.34 4.42 -18.61
N LEU A 53 7.31 5.17 -19.01
CA LEU A 53 6.62 4.98 -20.27
C LEU A 53 7.53 5.34 -21.46
N THR A 54 8.21 4.34 -22.03
CA THR A 54 9.15 4.49 -23.15
C THR A 54 8.50 4.16 -24.50
N ASP A 55 7.56 3.22 -24.54
CA ASP A 55 6.81 2.83 -25.73
C ASP A 55 5.30 2.81 -25.46
N ARG A 56 4.56 3.75 -26.06
CA ARG A 56 3.10 3.89 -25.86
C ARG A 56 2.28 2.76 -26.49
N ALA A 57 2.79 2.09 -27.52
CA ALA A 57 2.08 1.00 -28.17
C ALA A 57 2.22 -0.30 -27.34
N ALA A 58 3.41 -0.55 -26.81
CA ALA A 58 3.68 -1.73 -25.99
C ALA A 58 3.26 -1.56 -24.51
N MET A 59 3.06 -0.33 -24.04
CA MET A 59 2.79 -0.02 -22.63
C MET A 59 1.51 0.82 -22.48
N PRO A 60 0.33 0.22 -22.69
CA PRO A 60 -0.92 0.94 -22.69
C PRO A 60 -1.25 1.46 -21.28
N VAL A 61 -1.35 2.79 -21.13
CA VAL A 61 -1.74 3.44 -19.86
C VAL A 61 -3.25 3.27 -19.59
N GLU A 62 -4.04 3.06 -20.64
CA GLU A 62 -5.51 2.95 -20.56
C GLU A 62 -5.99 1.52 -20.26
N ASP A 63 -5.11 0.53 -20.33
CA ASP A 63 -5.39 -0.87 -19.99
C ASP A 63 -4.49 -1.33 -18.84
N ALA A 64 -5.07 -1.36 -17.63
CA ALA A 64 -4.38 -1.80 -16.42
C ALA A 64 -4.33 -3.33 -16.25
N SER A 65 -4.89 -4.12 -17.19
CA SER A 65 -4.83 -5.58 -17.15
C SER A 65 -3.56 -6.14 -17.80
N THR A 66 -2.86 -5.32 -18.59
CA THR A 66 -1.66 -5.72 -19.32
C THR A 66 -0.40 -5.25 -18.56
N PRO A 67 0.44 -6.16 -18.06
CA PRO A 67 1.72 -5.77 -17.47
C PRO A 67 2.65 -5.17 -18.52
N TRP A 68 3.43 -4.15 -18.15
CA TRP A 68 4.42 -3.54 -19.04
C TRP A 68 5.68 -4.40 -19.11
N PRO A 69 6.23 -4.68 -20.31
CA PRO A 69 7.44 -5.48 -20.45
C PRO A 69 8.64 -4.85 -19.72
N GLU A 70 9.29 -5.63 -18.86
CA GLU A 70 10.43 -5.14 -18.07
C GLU A 70 11.69 -4.92 -18.93
N GLU A 71 11.79 -5.58 -20.08
CA GLU A 71 12.87 -5.38 -21.05
C GLU A 71 12.79 -3.98 -21.70
N LEU A 72 11.57 -3.47 -21.91
CA LEU A 72 11.33 -2.14 -22.49
C LEU A 72 11.31 -1.03 -21.44
N SER A 73 10.89 -1.37 -20.22
CA SER A 73 10.86 -0.46 -19.09
C SER A 73 11.24 -1.19 -17.81
N PRO A 74 12.53 -1.32 -17.49
CA PRO A 74 12.96 -1.95 -16.24
C PRO A 74 12.56 -1.09 -15.05
N TYR A 75 12.29 -1.73 -13.91
CA TYR A 75 12.03 -1.04 -12.66
C TYR A 75 13.24 -0.21 -12.21
N ARG A 76 13.03 1.09 -12.00
CA ARG A 76 14.03 2.03 -11.50
C ARG A 76 13.75 2.35 -10.03
N PRO A 77 14.73 2.21 -9.12
CA PRO A 77 14.56 2.61 -7.73
C PRO A 77 14.41 4.13 -7.65
N VAL A 78 13.43 4.59 -6.85
CA VAL A 78 13.13 6.02 -6.68
C VAL A 78 13.12 6.45 -5.22
N ALA A 79 12.90 5.52 -4.28
CA ALA A 79 12.96 5.80 -2.86
C ALA A 79 13.15 4.52 -2.05
N ARG A 80 13.52 4.68 -0.78
CA ARG A 80 13.43 3.64 0.25
C ARG A 80 12.41 4.07 1.29
N ILE A 81 11.46 3.20 1.59
CA ILE A 81 10.48 3.40 2.65
C ILE A 81 10.97 2.57 3.84
N THR A 82 11.14 3.23 4.98
CA THR A 82 11.52 2.58 6.24
C THR A 82 10.42 2.85 7.26
N VAL A 83 9.94 1.78 7.89
CA VAL A 83 8.96 1.82 8.96
C VAL A 83 9.60 1.16 10.19
N ALA A 84 9.86 1.95 11.22
CA ALA A 84 10.46 1.49 12.46
C ALA A 84 9.52 0.51 13.21
N PRO A 85 10.07 -0.31 14.12
CA PRO A 85 9.26 -1.11 15.04
C PRO A 85 8.25 -0.24 15.78
N GLN A 86 6.99 -0.66 15.82
CA GLN A 86 5.88 0.04 16.45
C GLN A 86 4.70 -0.91 16.75
N GLU A 87 3.83 -0.50 17.66
CA GLU A 87 2.51 -1.13 17.79
C GLU A 87 1.69 -0.84 16.53
N SER A 88 1.55 -1.84 15.66
CA SER A 88 0.84 -1.66 14.38
C SER A 88 -0.68 -1.79 14.49
N TRP A 89 -1.18 -2.32 15.60
CA TRP A 89 -2.61 -2.53 15.82
C TRP A 89 -3.01 -2.34 17.28
N SER A 90 -4.01 -1.50 17.50
CA SER A 90 -4.88 -1.54 18.68
C SER A 90 -6.29 -1.17 18.24
N ASP A 91 -7.32 -1.73 18.88
CA ASP A 91 -8.70 -1.49 18.46
C ASP A 91 -9.08 0.00 18.54
N GLU A 92 -8.51 0.73 19.51
CA GLU A 92 -8.70 2.17 19.64
C GLU A 92 -8.05 2.95 18.50
N THR A 93 -6.78 2.66 18.19
CA THR A 93 -6.07 3.34 17.11
C THR A 93 -6.75 3.08 15.76
N MET A 94 -7.18 1.84 15.51
CA MET A 94 -7.83 1.49 14.25
C MET A 94 -9.19 2.14 14.09
N ARG A 95 -10.03 2.18 15.14
CA ARG A 95 -11.29 2.95 15.10
C ARG A 95 -11.04 4.40 14.69
N ARG A 96 -10.05 5.04 15.32
CA ARG A 96 -9.72 6.44 15.00
C ARG A 96 -9.22 6.61 13.56
N LEU A 97 -8.36 5.73 13.07
CA LEU A 97 -7.82 5.83 11.71
C LEU A 97 -8.88 5.50 10.65
N ASP A 98 -9.66 4.44 10.85
CA ASP A 98 -10.72 4.02 9.92
C ASP A 98 -11.84 5.04 9.83
N GLU A 99 -12.17 5.73 10.92
CA GLU A 99 -13.21 6.76 10.91
C GLU A 99 -12.67 8.12 10.44
N GLY A 100 -11.44 8.46 10.81
CA GLY A 100 -10.88 9.80 10.64
C GLY A 100 -10.06 10.02 9.37
N LEU A 101 -9.64 8.97 8.65
CA LEU A 101 -8.78 9.08 7.47
C LEU A 101 -9.45 8.65 6.17
N ALA A 102 -9.08 9.32 5.08
CA ALA A 102 -9.35 8.88 3.73
C ALA A 102 -8.09 8.93 2.87
N PHE A 103 -7.89 7.91 2.05
CA PHE A 103 -6.80 7.85 1.09
C PHE A 103 -7.34 8.09 -0.31
N SER A 104 -6.73 8.99 -1.09
CA SER A 104 -7.08 9.22 -2.49
C SER A 104 -5.83 9.32 -3.36
N PRO A 105 -5.72 8.60 -4.48
CA PRO A 105 -4.61 8.76 -5.41
C PRO A 105 -4.52 10.16 -6.05
N TRP A 106 -5.60 10.93 -5.96
CA TRP A 106 -5.67 12.31 -6.46
C TRP A 106 -5.22 13.34 -5.43
N GLN A 107 -4.92 12.91 -4.20
CA GLN A 107 -4.32 13.73 -3.16
C GLN A 107 -2.78 13.66 -3.31
N GLY A 108 -2.24 14.45 -4.22
CA GLY A 108 -0.81 14.44 -4.53
C GLY A 108 -0.36 15.66 -5.32
N LEU A 109 0.94 15.72 -5.64
CA LEU A 109 1.52 16.79 -6.44
C LEU A 109 0.94 16.80 -7.85
N ALA A 110 0.77 18.00 -8.44
CA ALA A 110 0.32 18.14 -9.82
C ALA A 110 1.23 17.38 -10.81
N ALA A 111 2.53 17.31 -10.54
CA ALA A 111 3.50 16.54 -11.33
C ALA A 111 3.24 15.02 -11.34
N HIS A 112 2.54 14.49 -10.32
CA HIS A 112 2.23 13.06 -10.18
C HIS A 112 0.77 12.75 -10.56
N ARG A 113 0.17 13.57 -11.44
CA ARG A 113 -1.23 13.42 -11.85
C ARG A 113 -1.51 11.96 -12.29
N PRO A 114 -2.46 11.25 -11.66
CA PRO A 114 -2.81 9.90 -12.07
C PRO A 114 -3.30 9.84 -13.53
N LEU A 115 -2.89 8.80 -14.25
CA LEU A 115 -3.22 8.55 -15.66
C LEU A 115 -4.04 7.27 -15.82
N GLY A 116 -4.71 7.14 -16.97
CA GLY A 116 -5.56 5.99 -17.28
C GLY A 116 -7.02 6.16 -16.83
N SER A 117 -7.91 5.46 -17.54
CA SER A 117 -9.37 5.45 -17.32
C SER A 117 -9.75 5.10 -15.88
N VAL A 118 -9.14 4.05 -15.32
CA VAL A 118 -9.36 3.59 -13.94
C VAL A 118 -9.01 4.70 -12.94
N MET A 119 -7.87 5.38 -13.11
CA MET A 119 -7.51 6.46 -12.19
C MET A 119 -8.46 7.65 -12.32
N ARG A 120 -8.88 8.02 -13.54
CA ARG A 120 -9.90 9.09 -13.74
C ARG A 120 -11.21 8.75 -13.05
N ALA A 121 -11.68 7.50 -13.14
CA ALA A 121 -12.87 7.04 -12.41
C ALA A 121 -12.68 7.15 -10.88
N ARG A 122 -11.52 6.75 -10.35
CA ARG A 122 -11.20 6.83 -8.92
C ARG A 122 -11.29 8.25 -8.37
N ARG A 123 -11.09 9.29 -9.17
CA ARG A 123 -11.24 10.70 -8.73
C ARG A 123 -12.62 10.97 -8.12
N ALA A 124 -13.68 10.59 -8.85
CA ALA A 124 -15.05 10.82 -8.41
C ALA A 124 -15.47 9.82 -7.32
N VAL A 125 -15.09 8.55 -7.47
CA VAL A 125 -15.50 7.47 -6.56
C VAL A 125 -14.94 7.68 -5.15
N TYR A 126 -13.65 7.99 -5.03
CA TYR A 126 -13.01 8.16 -3.72
C TYR A 126 -13.56 9.38 -2.97
N SER A 127 -13.75 10.50 -3.67
CA SER A 127 -14.35 11.70 -3.10
C SER A 127 -15.78 11.44 -2.59
N ARG A 128 -16.61 10.72 -3.36
CA ARG A 128 -17.97 10.36 -2.94
C ARG A 128 -17.99 9.38 -1.78
N SER A 129 -17.11 8.38 -1.78
CA SER A 129 -16.99 7.40 -0.69
C SER A 129 -16.60 8.08 0.63
N ALA A 130 -15.60 8.97 0.60
CA ALA A 130 -15.20 9.76 1.75
C ALA A 130 -16.35 10.65 2.27
N GLY A 131 -17.02 11.36 1.37
CA GLY A 131 -18.17 12.22 1.72
C GLY A 131 -19.39 11.46 2.24
N PHE A 132 -19.56 10.18 1.87
CA PHE A 132 -20.60 9.33 2.42
C PHE A 132 -20.25 8.79 3.82
N ARG A 133 -18.99 8.38 4.03
CA ARG A 133 -18.50 7.83 5.30
C ARG A 133 -18.45 8.85 6.42
N ALA A 134 -18.00 10.08 6.15
CA ALA A 134 -17.86 11.12 7.17
C ALA A 134 -19.16 11.36 7.99
N PRO A 135 -20.35 11.55 7.38
CA PRO A 135 -21.59 11.69 8.15
C PRO A 135 -22.10 10.37 8.74
N HIS A 136 -21.88 9.22 8.08
CA HIS A 136 -22.37 7.92 8.55
C HIS A 136 -21.59 7.36 9.74
N ASN A 137 -20.29 7.65 9.81
CA ASN A 137 -19.43 7.24 10.92
C ASN A 137 -19.51 8.21 12.11
N GLY A 138 -20.25 9.32 11.99
CA GLY A 138 -20.34 10.34 13.05
C GLY A 138 -19.03 11.09 13.33
N CYS A 139 -18.00 10.87 12.51
CA CYS A 139 -16.66 11.43 12.65
C CYS A 139 -16.26 12.08 11.31
N PRO A 140 -16.08 13.41 11.26
CA PRO A 140 -15.55 14.07 10.08
C PRO A 140 -14.15 13.53 9.74
N ILE A 141 -13.87 13.39 8.44
CA ILE A 141 -12.51 13.04 7.99
C ILE A 141 -11.59 14.24 8.25
N HIS A 142 -10.46 13.98 8.91
CA HIS A 142 -9.45 14.97 9.24
C HIS A 142 -8.14 14.65 8.51
N GLU A 143 -7.62 15.60 7.75
CA GLU A 143 -6.29 15.49 7.16
C GLU A 143 -5.23 15.50 8.27
N PRO A 144 -4.23 14.61 8.24
CA PRO A 144 -3.14 14.63 9.20
C PRO A 144 -2.43 15.99 9.21
N THR A 145 -2.41 16.65 10.36
CA THR A 145 -1.53 17.80 10.59
C THR A 145 -0.14 17.32 10.91
N ARG A 146 0.91 18.05 10.50
CA ARG A 146 2.26 17.77 11.00
C ARG A 146 2.24 17.86 12.54
N ALA A 147 2.76 16.82 13.19
CA ALA A 147 3.13 16.85 14.60
C ALA A 147 4.43 17.67 14.78
#